data_AF-A0A7X8TN00-F1
#
_entry.id   AF-A0A7X8TN00-F1
#
_cell.length_a   1.000
_cell.length_b   1.000
_cell.length_c   1.000
_cell.angle_alpha   90.00
_cell.angle_beta   90.00
_cell.angle_gamma   90.00
#
_symmetry.space_group_name_H-M   'P 1'
#
loop_
_entity.id
_entity.type
_entity.pdbx_description
1 polymer ?
#
loop_
_entity_poly.entity_id
_entity_poly.type
_entity_poly.pdbx_seq_one_letter_code
_entity_poly.pdbx_strand_id
1 'polypeptide(L)'
;MARYALALIICTAASLSLWKTSHYYFFIYIELERWFGGSTYFHFGFWWLIALFAPWAFPQITKKQKYDPIGARLLLILLAIAVLEEFSQAFIPSRGFSWQDVQTNSFGCVAGYFSAQLLSLGWRWIKIMVPKPFETADKRQASKASEQR
;
A
#
# COMPACT_ATOMS: atom_id res chain seq x y z
N MET A 1 -5.79 6.78 -9.89
CA MET A 1 -4.37 6.91 -9.52
C MET A 1 -3.86 5.81 -8.60
N ALA A 2 -4.35 5.66 -7.36
CA ALA A 2 -3.82 4.66 -6.41
C ALA A 2 -3.81 3.21 -6.94
N ARG A 3 -4.84 2.79 -7.67
CA ARG A 3 -4.90 1.45 -8.30
C ARG A 3 -3.79 1.23 -9.34
N TYR A 4 -3.50 2.23 -10.17
CA TYR A 4 -2.43 2.15 -11.18
C TYR A 4 -1.05 2.14 -10.53
N ALA A 5 -0.85 2.96 -9.50
CA ALA A 5 0.39 2.95 -8.71
C ALA A 5 0.61 1.58 -8.06
N LEU A 6 -0.43 1.02 -7.43
CA LEU A 6 -0.36 -0.32 -6.84
C LEU A 6 -0.08 -1.40 -7.89
N ALA A 7 -0.76 -1.35 -9.04
CA ALA A 7 -0.51 -2.30 -10.13
C ALA A 7 0.94 -2.23 -10.62
N LEU A 8 1.49 -1.01 -10.78
CA LEU A 8 2.89 -0.83 -11.16
C LEU A 8 3.84 -1.43 -10.12
N ILE A 9 3.63 -1.14 -8.82
CA ILE A 9 4.45 -1.68 -7.73
C ILE A 9 4.41 -3.21 -7.73
N ILE A 10 3.23 -3.82 -7.85
CA ILE A 10 3.06 -5.28 -7.89
C ILE A 10 3.76 -5.86 -9.12
N CYS A 11 3.57 -5.28 -10.31
CA CYS A 11 4.24 -5.73 -11.52
C CYS A 11 5.77 -5.66 -11.37
N THR A 12 6.30 -4.56 -10.83
CA THR A 12 7.74 -4.43 -10.57
C THR A 12 8.24 -5.49 -9.58
N ALA A 13 7.54 -5.70 -8.46
CA ALA A 13 7.89 -6.72 -7.48
C ALA A 13 7.89 -8.14 -8.09
N ALA A 14 6.84 -8.46 -8.87
CA ALA A 14 6.74 -9.74 -9.56
C ALA A 14 7.83 -9.92 -10.61
N SER A 15 8.13 -8.90 -11.42
CA SER A 15 9.22 -8.94 -12.40
C SER A 15 10.58 -9.15 -11.75
N LEU A 16 10.85 -8.49 -10.62
CA LEU A 16 12.11 -8.68 -9.87
C LEU A 16 12.19 -10.07 -9.24
N SER A 17 11.09 -10.60 -8.72
CA SER A 17 11.05 -11.98 -8.22
C SER A 17 11.27 -13.00 -9.35
N LEU A 18 10.65 -12.80 -10.52
CA LEU A 18 10.89 -13.64 -11.70
C LEU A 18 12.35 -13.55 -12.18
N TRP A 19 12.95 -12.36 -12.17
CA TRP A 19 14.35 -12.18 -12.52
C TRP A 19 15.28 -12.94 -11.57
N LYS A 20 15.05 -12.85 -10.26
CA LYS A 20 15.82 -13.63 -9.27
C LYS A 20 15.65 -15.14 -9.49
N THR A 21 14.43 -15.59 -9.79
CA THR A 21 14.14 -17.02 -10.04
C THR A 21 14.76 -17.56 -11.32
N SER A 22 14.87 -16.74 -12.37
CA SER A 22 15.40 -17.18 -13.67
C SER A 22 16.92 -17.36 -13.68
N HIS A 23 17.63 -16.85 -12.66
CA HIS A 23 19.09 -16.76 -12.61
C HIS A 23 19.75 -16.02 -13.80
N TYR A 24 18.96 -15.37 -14.65
CA TYR A 24 19.47 -14.60 -15.77
C TYR A 24 20.25 -13.39 -15.25
N TYR A 25 21.54 -13.25 -15.57
CA TYR A 25 22.42 -12.20 -15.00
C TYR A 25 22.29 -12.03 -13.49
N PHE A 26 22.31 -13.14 -12.75
CA PHE A 26 22.10 -13.17 -11.30
C PHE A 26 23.03 -12.22 -10.52
N PHE A 27 24.27 -12.03 -10.98
CA PHE A 27 25.19 -11.08 -10.34
C PHE A 27 24.67 -9.64 -10.36
N ILE A 28 24.05 -9.19 -11.47
CA ILE A 28 23.47 -7.85 -11.58
C ILE A 28 22.31 -7.70 -10.60
N TYR A 29 21.48 -8.74 -10.50
CA TYR A 29 20.38 -8.77 -9.55
C TYR A 29 20.87 -8.63 -8.10
N ILE A 30 21.93 -9.36 -7.73
CA ILE A 30 22.53 -9.27 -6.39
C ILE A 30 23.12 -7.88 -6.13
N GLU A 31 23.78 -7.26 -7.11
CA GLU A 31 24.27 -5.88 -6.97
C GLU A 31 23.13 -4.86 -6.82
N LEU A 32 22.01 -5.05 -7.54
CA LEU A 32 20.81 -4.24 -7.37
C LEU A 32 20.23 -4.38 -5.96
N GLU A 33 20.10 -5.61 -5.45
CA GLU A 33 19.64 -5.86 -4.08
C GLU A 33 20.56 -5.16 -3.08
N ARG A 34 21.89 -5.30 -3.22
CA ARG A 34 22.89 -4.67 -2.35
C ARG A 34 22.80 -3.15 -2.39
N TRP A 35 22.65 -2.56 -3.57
CA TRP A 35 22.51 -1.11 -3.74
C TRP A 35 21.29 -0.57 -2.98
N PHE A 36 20.22 -1.36 -2.90
CA PHE A 36 19.01 -1.00 -2.16
C PHE A 36 19.09 -1.25 -0.64
N GLY A 37 20.26 -1.69 -0.13
CA GLY A 37 20.48 -2.03 1.28
C GLY A 37 20.46 -3.54 1.57
N GLY A 38 20.29 -4.38 0.56
CA GLY A 38 20.24 -5.84 0.67
C GLY A 38 18.81 -6.40 0.60
N SER A 39 18.72 -7.74 0.56
CA SER A 39 17.46 -8.46 0.33
C SER A 39 16.38 -8.08 1.35
N THR A 40 16.73 -7.96 2.64
CA THR A 40 15.78 -7.55 3.71
C THR A 40 15.10 -6.20 3.42
N TYR A 41 15.86 -5.18 2.99
CA TYR A 41 15.29 -3.88 2.68
C TYR A 41 14.44 -3.92 1.40
N PHE A 42 14.80 -4.78 0.46
CA PHE A 42 14.02 -5.04 -0.76
C PHE A 42 12.65 -5.63 -0.42
N HIS A 43 12.63 -6.72 0.34
CA HIS A 43 11.43 -7.41 0.81
C HIS A 43 10.54 -6.47 1.63
N PHE A 44 11.13 -5.78 2.61
CA PHE A 44 10.41 -4.79 3.42
C PHE A 44 9.82 -3.67 2.56
N GLY A 45 10.63 -3.08 1.68
CA GLY A 45 10.25 -1.92 0.88
C GLY A 45 9.08 -2.19 -0.06
N PHE A 46 9.09 -3.33 -0.77
CA PHE A 46 7.97 -3.69 -1.65
C PHE A 46 6.68 -3.97 -0.86
N TRP A 47 6.76 -4.72 0.23
CA TRP A 47 5.59 -4.99 1.07
C TRP A 47 5.04 -3.73 1.75
N TRP A 48 5.94 -2.82 2.16
CA TRP A 48 5.55 -1.50 2.67
C TRP A 48 4.81 -0.68 1.61
N LEU A 49 5.34 -0.58 0.39
CA LEU A 49 4.69 0.15 -0.71
C LEU A 49 3.34 -0.48 -1.10
N ILE A 50 3.27 -1.81 -1.24
CA ILE A 50 2.01 -2.51 -1.55
C ILE A 50 0.97 -2.20 -0.49
N ALA A 51 1.30 -2.36 0.79
CA ALA A 51 0.37 -2.14 1.88
C ALA A 51 0.04 -0.65 2.11
N LEU A 52 0.94 0.27 1.75
CA LEU A 52 0.70 1.71 1.78
C LEU A 52 -0.38 2.13 0.77
N PHE A 53 -0.30 1.63 -0.46
CA PHE A 53 -1.23 2.03 -1.54
C PHE A 53 -2.53 1.23 -1.55
N ALA A 54 -2.54 0.01 -0.99
CA ALA A 54 -3.70 -0.88 -1.03
C ALA A 54 -4.97 -0.27 -0.40
N PRO A 55 -4.95 0.43 0.75
CA PRO A 55 -6.15 1.05 1.33
C PRO A 55 -6.84 2.06 0.41
N TRP A 56 -6.07 2.81 -0.38
CA TRP A 56 -6.62 3.78 -1.34
C TRP A 56 -7.02 3.14 -2.66
N ALA A 57 -6.41 2.01 -3.04
CA ALA A 57 -6.83 1.23 -4.20
C ALA A 57 -8.16 0.49 -3.96
N PHE A 58 -8.36 0.00 -2.72
CA PHE A 58 -9.50 -0.83 -2.32
C PHE A 58 -10.27 -0.26 -1.10
N PRO A 59 -10.82 0.97 -1.20
CA PRO A 59 -11.47 1.65 -0.07
C PRO A 59 -12.72 0.92 0.46
N GLN A 60 -13.35 0.07 -0.35
CA GLN A 60 -14.52 -0.71 0.05
C GLN A 60 -14.15 -1.78 1.09
N ILE A 61 -12.93 -2.33 1.02
CA ILE A 61 -12.44 -3.41 1.91
C ILE A 61 -11.96 -2.82 3.24
N THR A 62 -11.48 -1.58 3.23
CA THR A 62 -11.03 -0.85 4.43
C THR A 62 -12.15 -0.07 5.12
N LYS A 63 -13.38 -0.14 4.59
CA LYS A 63 -14.53 0.52 5.20
C LYS A 63 -14.76 -0.03 6.60
N LYS A 64 -14.72 0.85 7.59
CA LYS A 64 -14.95 0.50 9.00
C LYS A 64 -16.32 -0.12 9.18
N GLN A 65 -16.38 -1.20 9.94
CA GLN A 65 -17.62 -1.89 10.33
C GLN A 65 -17.65 -2.10 11.85
N LYS A 66 -18.81 -2.47 12.39
CA LYS A 66 -19.01 -2.65 13.84
C LYS A 66 -17.95 -3.55 14.49
N TYR A 67 -17.57 -4.63 13.81
CA TYR A 67 -16.56 -5.59 14.28
C TYR A 67 -15.19 -5.42 13.61
N ASP A 68 -15.01 -4.37 12.82
CA ASP A 68 -13.74 -4.05 12.15
C ASP A 68 -13.52 -2.52 12.14
N PRO A 69 -13.18 -1.94 13.30
CA PRO A 69 -13.08 -0.49 13.47
C PRO A 69 -11.85 0.11 12.77
N ILE A 70 -10.88 -0.72 12.40
CA ILE A 70 -9.63 -0.31 11.74
C ILE A 70 -9.57 -0.70 10.26
N GLY A 71 -10.52 -1.48 9.75
CA GLY A 71 -10.50 -1.98 8.36
C GLY A 71 -9.47 -3.09 8.15
N ALA A 72 -9.19 -3.88 9.18
CA ALA A 72 -8.14 -4.90 9.25
C ALA A 72 -8.30 -6.01 8.23
N ARG A 73 -9.48 -6.22 7.62
CA ARG A 73 -9.67 -7.24 6.58
C ARG A 73 -8.64 -7.16 5.47
N LEU A 74 -8.38 -5.95 4.97
CA LEU A 74 -7.39 -5.76 3.93
C LEU A 74 -5.99 -6.11 4.43
N LEU A 75 -5.64 -5.72 5.66
CA LEU A 75 -4.37 -6.07 6.28
C LEU A 75 -4.21 -7.59 6.42
N LEU A 76 -5.25 -8.29 6.88
CA LEU A 76 -5.24 -9.75 7.00
C LEU A 76 -5.09 -10.44 5.64
N ILE A 77 -5.76 -9.95 4.60
CA ILE A 77 -5.59 -10.45 3.23
C ILE A 77 -4.15 -10.24 2.76
N LEU A 78 -3.59 -9.05 2.96
CA LEU A 78 -2.22 -8.75 2.55
C LEU A 78 -1.19 -9.60 3.30
N LEU A 79 -1.38 -9.81 4.61
CA LEU A 79 -0.54 -10.69 5.41
C LEU A 79 -0.62 -12.15 4.94
N ALA A 80 -1.81 -12.63 4.61
CA ALA A 80 -1.98 -13.97 4.05
C ALA A 80 -1.24 -14.09 2.70
N ILE A 81 -1.33 -13.09 1.82
CA ILE A 81 -0.59 -13.08 0.56
C ILE A 81 0.93 -13.03 0.82
N ALA A 82 1.40 -12.26 1.81
CA ALA A 82 2.82 -12.19 2.17
C ALA A 82 3.39 -13.53 2.63
N VAL A 83 2.63 -14.27 3.42
CA VAL A 83 3.01 -15.63 3.84
C VAL A 83 2.95 -16.59 2.65
N LEU A 84 1.90 -16.52 1.82
CA LEU A 84 1.73 -17.41 0.67
C LEU A 84 2.80 -17.19 -0.41
N GLU A 85 3.25 -15.96 -0.60
CA GLU A 85 4.33 -15.64 -1.55
C GLU A 85 5.63 -16.33 -1.15
N GLU A 86 6.05 -16.20 0.10
CA GLU A 86 7.25 -16.86 0.60
C GLU A 86 7.07 -18.39 0.69
N PHE A 87 5.88 -18.86 1.10
CA PHE A 87 5.55 -20.29 1.08
C PHE A 87 5.61 -20.88 -0.34
N SER A 88 5.21 -20.12 -1.37
CA SER A 88 5.27 -20.59 -2.76
C SER A 88 6.70 -20.88 -3.22
N GLN A 89 7.69 -20.20 -2.64
CA GLN A 89 9.10 -20.42 -2.93
C GLN A 89 9.58 -21.80 -2.47
N ALA A 90 8.91 -22.44 -1.51
CA ALA A 90 9.20 -23.81 -1.09
C ALA A 90 9.02 -24.85 -2.21
N PHE A 91 8.29 -24.51 -3.27
CA PHE A 91 8.00 -25.39 -4.40
C PHE A 91 8.82 -25.04 -5.65
N ILE A 92 9.75 -24.07 -5.56
CA ILE A 92 10.59 -23.62 -6.68
C ILE A 92 12.04 -24.05 -6.42
N PRO A 93 12.65 -24.93 -7.24
CA PRO A 93 13.98 -25.48 -6.96
C PRO A 93 15.12 -24.47 -6.84
N SER A 94 15.02 -23.33 -7.52
CA SER A 94 15.99 -22.23 -7.43
C SER A 94 15.80 -21.31 -6.23
N ARG A 95 14.73 -21.51 -5.46
CA ARG A 95 14.38 -20.70 -4.29
C ARG A 95 14.30 -21.56 -3.04
N GLY A 96 14.34 -20.91 -1.89
CA GLY A 96 14.19 -21.55 -0.59
C GLY A 96 13.28 -20.72 0.27
N PHE A 97 12.44 -21.39 1.05
CA PHE A 97 11.59 -20.74 2.04
C PHE A 97 12.43 -20.17 3.18
N SER A 98 12.13 -18.94 3.59
CA SER A 98 12.82 -18.21 4.64
C SER A 98 11.85 -17.60 5.64
N TRP A 99 11.92 -18.06 6.90
CA TRP A 99 11.16 -17.44 8.00
C TRP A 99 11.52 -15.97 8.21
N GLN A 100 12.77 -15.60 7.96
CA GLN A 100 13.23 -14.23 8.05
C GLN A 100 12.55 -13.35 6.98
N ASP A 101 12.35 -13.88 5.78
CA ASP A 101 11.67 -13.15 4.71
C ASP A 101 10.15 -13.07 4.96
N VAL A 102 9.53 -14.12 5.50
CA VAL A 102 8.13 -14.06 5.99
C VAL A 102 7.97 -12.92 7.00
N GLN A 103 8.86 -12.84 8.00
CA GLN A 103 8.82 -11.81 9.04
C GLN A 103 9.02 -10.42 8.45
N THR A 104 10.00 -10.26 7.55
CA THR A 104 10.33 -8.99 6.89
C THR A 104 9.18 -8.49 6.02
N ASN A 105 8.61 -9.37 5.20
CA ASN A 105 7.43 -9.11 4.36
C ASN A 105 6.23 -8.68 5.24
N SER A 106 5.98 -9.43 6.32
CA SER A 106 4.87 -9.15 7.25
C SER A 106 5.06 -7.81 7.97
N PHE A 107 6.28 -7.50 8.40
CA PHE A 107 6.59 -6.23 9.05
C PHE A 107 6.42 -5.05 8.08
N GLY A 108 6.91 -5.18 6.84
CA GLY A 108 6.67 -4.22 5.77
C GLY A 108 5.18 -3.99 5.53
N CYS A 109 4.41 -5.07 5.46
CA CYS A 109 2.96 -5.03 5.27
C CYS A 109 2.24 -4.25 6.38
N VAL A 110 2.53 -4.57 7.65
CA VAL A 110 1.95 -3.87 8.80
C VAL A 110 2.34 -2.39 8.79
N ALA A 111 3.64 -2.09 8.62
CA ALA A 111 4.15 -0.73 8.60
C ALA A 111 3.52 0.12 7.48
N GLY A 112 3.39 -0.44 6.28
CA GLY A 112 2.79 0.24 5.13
C GLY A 112 1.31 0.52 5.34
N TYR A 113 0.56 -0.47 5.83
CA TYR A 113 -0.86 -0.33 6.10
C TYR A 113 -1.14 0.78 7.12
N PHE A 114 -0.42 0.79 8.26
CA PHE A 114 -0.62 1.83 9.27
C PHE A 114 -0.12 3.20 8.81
N SER A 115 0.94 3.26 7.99
CA SER A 115 1.38 4.50 7.33
C SER A 115 0.26 5.10 6.47
N ALA A 116 -0.47 4.28 5.70
CA ALA A 116 -1.62 4.74 4.92
C ALA A 116 -2.76 5.30 5.79
N GLN A 117 -3.02 4.67 6.94
CA GLN A 117 -4.02 5.14 7.89
C GLN A 117 -3.61 6.48 8.51
N LEU A 118 -2.35 6.62 8.92
CA LEU A 118 -1.80 7.88 9.47
C LEU A 118 -1.88 9.02 8.44
N LEU A 119 -1.48 8.78 7.19
CA LEU A 119 -1.57 9.76 6.11
C LEU A 119 -3.03 10.15 5.83
N SER A 120 -3.93 9.17 5.82
CA SER A 120 -5.37 9.41 5.62
C SER A 120 -5.99 10.23 6.76
N LEU A 121 -5.54 10.03 8.01
CA LEU A 121 -5.95 10.83 9.16
C LEU A 121 -5.40 12.26 9.05
N GLY A 122 -4.10 12.41 8.77
CA GLY A 122 -3.47 13.73 8.60
C GLY A 122 -4.16 14.56 7.51
N TRP A 123 -4.50 13.94 6.38
CA TRP A 123 -5.24 14.61 5.30
C TRP A 123 -6.64 15.08 5.73
N ARG A 124 -7.34 14.31 6.58
CA ARG A 124 -8.64 14.73 7.13
C ARG A 124 -8.50 15.95 8.04
N TRP A 125 -7.47 15.97 8.89
CA TRP A 125 -7.18 17.10 9.77
C TRP A 125 -6.87 18.37 8.98
N ILE A 126 -6.03 18.29 7.94
CA ILE A 126 -5.73 19.42 7.05
C ILE A 126 -7.01 19.97 6.42
N LYS A 127 -7.92 19.12 5.95
CA LYS A 127 -9.21 19.55 5.38
C LYS A 127 -10.14 20.25 6.38
N ILE A 128 -10.03 19.93 7.67
CA ILE A 128 -10.79 20.60 8.73
C ILE A 128 -10.17 21.94 9.06
N MET A 129 -8.84 22.01 9.11
CA MET A 129 -8.10 23.22 9.51
C MET A 129 -8.02 24.28 8.42
N VAL A 130 -8.05 23.90 7.14
CA VAL A 130 -8.09 24.84 6.03
C VAL A 130 -9.54 25.29 5.83
N PRO A 131 -9.92 26.53 6.23
CA PRO A 131 -11.26 27.03 5.95
C PRO A 131 -11.48 26.98 4.44
N LYS A 132 -12.63 26.45 4.02
CA LYS A 132 -13.02 26.53 2.62
C LYS A 132 -12.93 27.99 2.20
N PRO A 133 -12.32 28.32 1.04
CA PRO A 133 -12.33 29.68 0.54
C PRO A 133 -13.78 30.14 0.56
N PHE A 134 -14.01 31.30 1.18
CA PHE A 134 -15.29 31.96 1.36
C PHE A 134 -16.17 31.66 0.15
N GLU A 135 -17.09 30.68 0.27
CA GLU A 135 -18.14 30.51 -0.73
C GLU A 135 -19.01 31.72 -0.50
N THR A 136 -18.69 32.75 -1.28
CA THR A 136 -19.07 34.14 -1.07
C THR A 136 -20.55 34.22 -0.77
N ALA A 137 -20.88 35.16 0.11
CA ALA A 137 -22.23 35.56 0.51
C ALA A 137 -23.23 35.76 -0.66
N ASP A 138 -22.73 35.77 -1.89
CA ASP A 138 -23.42 35.85 -3.17
C ASP A 138 -24.49 34.76 -3.37
N LYS A 139 -24.23 33.48 -3.02
CA LYS A 139 -25.25 32.42 -3.21
C LYS A 139 -26.43 32.54 -2.25
N ARG A 140 -26.21 33.07 -1.03
CA ARG A 140 -27.30 33.34 -0.07
C ARG A 140 -28.10 34.58 -0.46
N GLN A 141 -27.48 35.58 -1.10
CA GLN A 141 -28.19 36.74 -1.64
C GLN A 141 -28.97 36.40 -2.91
N ALA A 142 -28.42 35.58 -3.80
CA ALA A 142 -29.10 35.11 -5.02
C ALA A 142 -30.36 34.26 -4.71
N SER A 143 -30.29 33.38 -3.71
CA SER A 143 -31.45 32.59 -3.24
C SER A 143 -32.54 33.46 -2.58
N LYS A 144 -32.16 34.53 -1.86
CA LYS A 144 -33.13 35.46 -1.27
C LYS A 144 -33.77 36.39 -2.31
N ALA A 145 -33.03 36.77 -3.36
CA ALA A 145 -33.54 37.59 -4.46
C ALA A 145 -34.52 36.84 -5.38
N SER A 146 -34.41 35.50 -5.48
CA SER A 146 -35.35 34.67 -6.24
C SER A 146 -36.65 34.34 -5.49
N GLU A 147 -36.67 34.40 -4.15
CA GLU A 147 -37.89 34.24 -3.35
C GLU A 147 -38.73 35.53 -3.26
N GLN A 148 -38.18 36.67 -3.71
CA GLN A 148 -38.85 37.97 -3.74
C GLN A 148 -39.40 38.37 -5.12
N ARG A 149 -39.39 37.46 -6.10
CA ARG A 149 -40.03 37.62 -7.42
C ARG A 149 -41.19 36.64 -7.56
#